data_AF-A0A4R9C250-F1
#
_entry.id   AF-A0A4R9C250-F1
#
_cell.length_a   1.000
_cell.length_b   1.000
_cell.length_c   1.000
_cell.angle_alpha   90.00
_cell.angle_beta   90.00
_cell.angle_gamma   90.00
#
_symmetry.space_group_name_H-M   'P 1'
#
loop_
_entity.id
_entity.type
_entity.pdbx_description
1 polymer ?
#
loop_
_entity_poly.entity_id
_entity_poly.type
_entity_poly.pdbx_seq_one_letter_code
_entity_poly.pdbx_strand_id
1 'polypeptide(L)'
;MYEEEKIINNFEFIENITTFNFEDKKIINKIIKDLFLLSKSEIFLDKYYQNNIMLKNFISDLIFEYEIPLEIDDEVDFTYILKSFGIKINNEYSSYIENLINYLKLYLEVFGVDIFIFINLTQFLSNEEFNLLFDFIMKNNILIINYDKIYMNNKIIKNQILFDNDLCRIL
;
A
#
# COMPACT_ATOMS: atom_id res chain seq x y z
N MET A 1 -13.50 -34.57 7.42
CA MET A 1 -12.51 -33.80 8.20
C MET A 1 -12.48 -32.45 7.50
N TYR A 2 -13.18 -31.45 8.05
CA TYR A 2 -13.19 -30.11 7.46
C TYR A 2 -11.76 -29.59 7.54
N GLU A 3 -11.19 -29.17 6.41
CA GLU A 3 -9.95 -28.40 6.43
C GLU A 3 -10.18 -27.23 7.38
N GLU A 4 -9.29 -27.03 8.35
CA GLU A 4 -9.37 -25.88 9.26
C GLU A 4 -9.57 -24.62 8.41
N GLU A 5 -10.68 -23.91 8.63
CA GLU A 5 -11.00 -22.69 7.89
C GLU A 5 -9.83 -21.71 8.05
N LYS A 6 -9.08 -21.52 6.97
CA LYS A 6 -7.94 -20.61 6.95
C LYS A 6 -8.46 -19.19 7.16
N ILE A 7 -8.21 -18.62 8.34
CA ILE A 7 -8.61 -17.26 8.66
C ILE A 7 -7.85 -16.29 7.74
N ILE A 8 -8.60 -15.49 6.98
CA ILE A 8 -8.04 -14.42 6.15
C ILE A 8 -7.71 -13.24 7.07
N ASN A 9 -6.41 -13.00 7.28
CA ASN A 9 -5.93 -11.94 8.18
C ASN A 9 -5.28 -10.75 7.45
N ASN A 10 -5.03 -10.87 6.14
CA ASN A 10 -4.43 -9.79 5.35
C ASN A 10 -5.37 -9.43 4.19
N PHE A 11 -6.15 -8.37 4.39
CA PHE A 11 -7.06 -7.83 3.39
C PHE A 11 -7.14 -6.31 3.56
N GLU A 12 -7.55 -5.61 2.51
CA GLU A 12 -7.84 -4.17 2.58
C GLU A 12 -9.29 -3.92 2.20
N PHE A 13 -10.00 -3.18 3.06
CA PHE A 13 -11.36 -2.75 2.82
C PHE A 13 -11.38 -1.33 2.29
N ILE A 14 -11.82 -1.15 1.05
CA ILE A 14 -11.86 0.13 0.37
C ILE A 14 -13.30 0.66 0.42
N GLU A 15 -13.57 1.41 1.49
CA GLU A 15 -14.89 2.01 1.76
C GLU A 15 -15.30 3.04 0.72
N ASN A 16 -14.35 3.91 0.34
CA ASN A 16 -14.60 4.99 -0.59
C ASN A 16 -13.86 4.73 -1.90
N ILE A 17 -14.62 4.25 -2.89
CA ILE A 17 -14.10 3.98 -4.23
C ILE A 17 -13.89 5.25 -5.06
N THR A 18 -14.40 6.42 -4.64
CA THR A 18 -14.32 7.65 -5.44
C THR A 18 -12.99 8.38 -5.30
N THR A 19 -12.23 8.10 -4.23
CA THR A 19 -10.98 8.79 -3.94
C THR A 19 -9.96 7.83 -3.35
N PHE A 20 -8.76 7.79 -3.93
CA PHE A 20 -7.63 6.98 -3.46
C PHE A 20 -6.59 7.88 -2.81
N ASN A 21 -6.36 7.72 -1.50
CA ASN A 21 -5.40 8.53 -0.76
C ASN A 21 -4.02 7.87 -0.75
N PHE A 22 -3.15 8.27 -1.67
CA PHE A 22 -1.75 7.82 -1.74
C PHE A 22 -0.85 8.49 -0.68
N GLU A 23 -1.29 9.60 -0.09
CA GLU A 23 -0.54 10.31 0.96
C GLU A 23 -0.91 9.84 2.38
N ASP A 24 -1.65 8.73 2.51
CA ASP A 24 -2.00 8.17 3.81
C ASP A 24 -0.74 7.88 4.64
N LYS A 25 -0.75 8.31 5.91
CA LYS A 25 0.40 8.15 6.81
C LYS A 25 0.80 6.68 6.99
N LYS A 26 -0.14 5.73 6.95
CA LYS A 26 0.13 4.28 6.98
C LYS A 26 1.01 3.88 5.78
N ILE A 27 0.64 4.35 4.59
CA ILE A 27 1.37 4.11 3.33
C ILE A 27 2.77 4.70 3.41
N ILE A 28 2.88 6.00 3.69
CA ILE A 28 4.18 6.68 3.74
C ILE A 28 5.09 6.08 4.81
N ASN A 29 4.58 5.79 6.01
CA ASN A 29 5.38 5.19 7.07
C ASN A 29 5.86 3.78 6.72
N LYS A 30 5.05 2.99 6.01
CA LYS A 30 5.46 1.66 5.55
C LYS A 30 6.58 1.78 4.50
N ILE A 31 6.45 2.68 3.53
CA ILE A 31 7.49 2.97 2.54
C ILE A 31 8.79 3.43 3.22
N ILE A 32 8.73 4.32 4.21
CA ILE A 32 9.92 4.77 4.97
C ILE A 32 10.62 3.59 5.64
N LYS A 33 9.86 2.65 6.23
CA LYS A 33 10.42 1.44 6.84
C LYS A 33 11.07 0.54 5.78
N ASP A 34 10.42 0.36 4.64
CA ASP A 34 10.95 -0.49 3.57
C ASP A 34 12.22 0.11 2.95
N LEU A 35 12.29 1.43 2.78
CA LEU A 35 13.49 2.14 2.35
C LEU A 35 14.62 2.06 3.38
N PHE A 36 14.30 2.13 4.67
CA PHE A 36 15.29 1.92 5.73
C PHE A 36 15.86 0.50 5.69
N LEU A 37 15.01 -0.52 5.54
CA LEU A 37 15.46 -1.91 5.36
C LEU A 37 16.32 -2.06 4.09
N LEU A 38 15.91 -1.44 2.98
CA LEU A 38 16.67 -1.43 1.73
C LEU A 38 18.05 -0.78 1.92
N SER A 39 18.14 0.30 2.71
CA SER A 39 19.43 0.95 3.01
C SER A 39 20.41 0.03 3.75
N LYS A 40 19.88 -0.96 4.49
CA LYS A 40 20.65 -1.97 5.22
C LYS A 40 20.81 -3.29 4.44
N SER A 41 20.34 -3.35 3.19
CA SER A 41 20.58 -4.50 2.32
C SER A 41 22.03 -4.57 1.86
N GLU A 42 22.50 -5.74 1.43
CA GLU A 42 23.87 -5.96 0.93
C GLU A 42 24.28 -4.95 -0.16
N ILE A 43 23.32 -4.50 -0.97
CA ILE A 43 23.54 -3.55 -2.07
C ILE A 43 23.94 -2.15 -1.54
N PHE A 44 23.39 -1.74 -0.39
CA PHE A 44 23.52 -0.37 0.12
C PHE A 44 24.28 -0.27 1.44
N LEU A 45 24.64 -1.40 2.06
CA LEU A 45 25.20 -1.46 3.41
C LEU A 45 26.46 -0.61 3.58
N ASP A 46 27.39 -0.65 2.62
CA ASP A 46 28.61 0.15 2.67
C ASP A 46 28.30 1.66 2.65
N LYS A 47 27.35 2.07 1.80
CA LYS A 47 26.92 3.46 1.69
C LYS A 47 26.18 3.91 2.96
N TYR A 48 25.39 3.03 3.57
CA TYR A 48 24.75 3.27 4.86
C TYR A 48 25.79 3.57 5.94
N TYR A 49 26.81 2.71 6.10
CA TYR A 49 27.85 2.91 7.12
C TYR A 49 28.70 4.15 6.86
N GLN A 50 29.08 4.42 5.61
CA GLN A 50 29.83 5.64 5.25
C GLN A 50 29.05 6.90 5.63
N ASN A 51 27.75 6.95 5.30
CA ASN A 51 26.90 8.09 5.65
C ASN A 51 26.72 8.22 7.17
N ASN A 52 26.56 7.11 7.89
CA ASN A 52 26.43 7.13 9.35
C ASN A 52 27.68 7.74 10.03
N ILE A 53 28.87 7.29 9.60
CA ILE A 53 30.15 7.83 10.10
C ILE A 53 30.29 9.31 9.76
N MET A 54 29.99 9.70 8.52
CA MET A 54 30.09 11.09 8.07
C MET A 54 29.20 12.02 8.90
N LEU A 55 27.94 11.63 9.13
CA LEU A 55 26.99 12.40 9.93
C LEU A 55 27.42 12.47 11.40
N LYS A 56 27.85 11.35 11.98
CA LYS A 56 28.31 11.31 13.37
C LYS A 56 29.51 12.23 13.59
N ASN A 57 30.50 12.19 12.69
CA ASN A 57 31.68 13.04 12.78
C ASN A 57 31.30 14.52 12.71
N PHE A 58 30.46 14.91 11.74
CA PHE A 58 30.00 16.29 11.61
C PHE A 58 29.27 16.80 12.87
N ILE A 59 28.37 16.00 13.46
CA ILE A 59 27.67 16.39 14.68
C ILE A 59 28.60 16.40 15.90
N SER A 60 29.56 15.47 15.97
CA SER A 60 30.56 15.42 17.05
C SER A 60 31.44 16.67 17.04
N ASP A 61 31.86 17.14 15.85
CA ASP A 61 32.63 18.37 15.70
C ASP A 61 31.82 19.60 16.18
N LEU A 62 30.52 19.67 15.86
CA LEU A 62 29.64 20.75 16.34
C LEU A 62 29.48 20.74 17.86
N ILE A 63 29.32 19.55 18.46
CA ILE A 63 29.17 19.38 19.91
C ILE A 63 30.45 19.76 20.64
N PHE A 64 31.61 19.38 20.09
CA PHE A 64 32.91 19.69 20.68
C PHE A 64 33.16 21.20 20.78
N GLU A 65 32.70 21.97 19.78
CA GLU A 65 32.81 23.43 19.75
C GLU A 65 31.75 24.15 20.59
N TYR A 66 30.74 23.45 21.12
CA TYR A 66 29.67 24.07 21.90
C TYR A 66 30.08 24.31 23.36
N GLU A 67 29.59 25.41 23.95
CA GLU A 67 30.00 25.84 25.30
C GLU A 67 29.57 24.88 26.43
N ILE A 68 28.57 24.04 26.16
CA ILE A 68 27.97 23.11 27.13
C ILE A 68 28.28 21.69 26.66
N PRO A 69 28.67 20.76 27.56
CA PRO A 69 28.85 19.36 27.20
C PRO A 69 27.51 18.77 26.73
N LEU A 70 27.49 18.25 25.50
CA LEU A 70 26.36 17.54 24.91
C LEU A 70 26.76 16.09 24.61
N GLU A 71 25.77 15.21 24.58
CA GLU A 71 25.92 13.79 24.24
C GLU A 71 24.99 13.45 23.07
N ILE A 72 25.39 12.46 22.27
CA ILE A 72 24.60 11.91 21.15
C ILE A 72 24.60 10.39 21.21
N ASP A 73 23.53 9.80 20.66
CA ASP A 73 23.43 8.36 20.49
C ASP A 73 24.50 7.83 19.52
N ASP A 74 24.81 6.54 19.66
CA ASP A 74 25.86 5.90 18.87
C ASP A 74 25.50 5.70 17.40
N GLU A 75 24.20 5.54 17.10
CA GLU A 75 23.67 5.31 15.76
C GLU A 75 22.69 6.41 15.35
N VAL A 76 22.80 6.87 14.11
CA VAL A 76 21.83 7.79 13.53
C VAL A 76 20.59 7.00 13.09
N ASP A 77 19.41 7.42 13.54
CA ASP A 77 18.15 6.86 13.04
C ASP A 77 17.82 7.44 11.65
N PHE A 78 18.20 6.69 10.62
CA PHE A 78 17.96 7.02 9.21
C PHE A 78 16.47 7.16 8.86
N THR A 79 15.53 6.66 9.68
CA THR A 79 14.10 6.88 9.42
C THR A 79 13.73 8.36 9.56
N TYR A 80 14.37 9.12 10.46
CA TYR A 80 14.17 10.58 10.55
C TYR A 80 14.78 11.32 9.36
N ILE A 81 15.94 10.86 8.88
CA ILE A 81 16.56 11.41 7.67
C ILE A 81 15.63 11.21 6.49
N LEU A 82 15.16 9.98 6.25
CA LEU A 82 14.22 9.68 5.16
C LEU A 82 12.95 10.54 5.25
N LYS A 83 12.41 10.73 6.46
CA LYS A 83 11.25 11.63 6.67
C LYS A 83 11.56 13.08 6.34
N SER A 84 12.77 13.57 6.64
CA SER A 84 13.16 14.96 6.34
C SER A 84 13.23 15.27 4.84
N PHE A 85 13.40 14.25 3.99
CA PHE A 85 13.34 14.40 2.53
C PHE A 85 11.92 14.55 1.97
N GLY A 86 10.89 14.44 2.81
CA GLY A 86 9.50 14.64 2.37
C GLY A 86 9.07 13.63 1.30
N ILE A 87 9.44 12.36 1.48
CA ILE A 87 9.15 11.29 0.52
C ILE A 87 7.65 11.19 0.26
N LYS A 88 7.29 11.23 -1.02
CA LYS A 88 5.92 11.13 -1.52
C LYS A 88 5.86 10.16 -2.68
N ILE A 89 4.69 9.55 -2.87
CA ILE A 89 4.40 8.78 -4.07
C ILE A 89 4.20 9.76 -5.21
N ASN A 90 4.95 9.58 -6.29
CA ASN A 90 4.68 10.33 -7.51
C ASN A 90 3.48 9.70 -8.21
N ASN A 91 2.32 10.36 -8.15
CA ASN A 91 1.06 9.88 -8.68
C ASN A 91 0.59 10.80 -9.82
N GLU A 92 1.06 10.55 -11.04
CA GLU A 92 0.76 11.37 -12.24
C GLU A 92 -0.38 10.78 -13.09
N TYR A 93 -1.26 9.96 -12.50
CA TYR A 93 -2.26 9.23 -13.27
C TYR A 93 -3.45 10.09 -13.70
N SER A 94 -3.90 9.83 -14.93
CA SER A 94 -4.83 10.68 -15.65
C SER A 94 -6.28 10.22 -15.54
N SER A 95 -6.50 8.92 -15.32
CA SER A 95 -7.84 8.33 -15.25
C SER A 95 -8.15 7.68 -13.90
N TYR A 96 -9.44 7.46 -13.67
CA TYR A 96 -9.93 6.78 -12.48
C TYR A 96 -9.43 5.34 -12.38
N ILE A 97 -9.55 4.57 -13.46
CA ILE A 97 -9.10 3.18 -13.51
C ILE A 97 -7.58 3.04 -13.27
N GLU A 98 -6.78 3.96 -13.80
CA GLU A 98 -5.34 3.99 -13.52
C GLU A 98 -5.08 4.20 -12.03
N ASN A 99 -5.77 5.16 -11.40
CA ASN A 99 -5.63 5.39 -9.96
C ASN A 99 -6.06 4.16 -9.13
N LEU A 100 -7.18 3.52 -9.48
CA LEU A 100 -7.62 2.29 -8.80
C LEU A 100 -6.57 1.18 -8.92
N ILE A 101 -6.09 0.88 -10.13
CA ILE A 101 -5.10 -0.17 -10.36
C ILE A 101 -3.81 0.13 -9.61
N ASN A 102 -3.33 1.37 -9.63
CA ASN A 102 -2.11 1.74 -8.91
C ASN A 102 -2.28 1.71 -7.40
N TYR A 103 -3.47 2.04 -6.89
CA TYR A 103 -3.78 1.87 -5.47
C TYR A 103 -3.75 0.40 -5.07
N LEU A 104 -4.39 -0.48 -5.84
CA LEU A 104 -4.34 -1.93 -5.63
C LEU A 104 -2.91 -2.47 -5.69
N LYS A 105 -2.15 -2.05 -6.71
CA LYS A 105 -0.74 -2.43 -6.88
C LYS A 105 0.11 -2.00 -5.69
N LEU A 106 -0.10 -0.80 -5.18
CA LEU A 106 0.58 -0.32 -3.98
C LEU A 106 0.30 -1.22 -2.78
N TYR A 107 -0.96 -1.59 -2.54
CA TYR A 107 -1.30 -2.48 -1.42
C TYR A 107 -0.74 -3.88 -1.61
N LEU A 108 -0.72 -4.39 -2.83
CA LEU A 108 -0.10 -5.66 -3.16
C LEU A 108 1.41 -5.64 -2.90
N GLU A 109 2.13 -4.65 -3.42
CA GLU A 109 3.60 -4.63 -3.37
C GLU A 109 4.15 -4.16 -2.01
N VAL A 110 3.50 -3.17 -1.38
CA VAL A 110 3.97 -2.55 -0.14
C VAL A 110 3.42 -3.27 1.09
N PHE A 111 2.17 -3.72 1.04
CA PHE A 111 1.50 -4.36 2.19
C PHE A 111 1.33 -5.87 2.03
N GLY A 112 1.65 -6.45 0.86
CA GLY A 112 1.43 -7.86 0.59
C GLY A 112 -0.05 -8.25 0.56
N VAL A 113 -0.95 -7.29 0.33
CA VAL A 113 -2.39 -7.52 0.31
C VAL A 113 -2.83 -7.97 -1.06
N ASP A 114 -3.38 -9.18 -1.13
CA ASP A 114 -3.94 -9.79 -2.34
C ASP A 114 -5.47 -9.94 -2.29
N ILE A 115 -6.11 -9.56 -1.18
CA ILE A 115 -7.56 -9.62 -0.99
C ILE A 115 -8.10 -8.21 -0.75
N PHE A 116 -8.99 -7.76 -1.63
CA PHE A 116 -9.61 -6.44 -1.55
C PHE A 116 -11.12 -6.56 -1.44
N ILE A 117 -11.68 -5.79 -0.51
CA ILE A 117 -13.11 -5.76 -0.27
C ILE A 117 -13.64 -4.37 -0.65
N PHE A 118 -14.68 -4.33 -1.47
CA PHE A 118 -15.25 -3.09 -2.01
C PHE A 118 -16.75 -2.99 -1.78
N ILE A 119 -17.23 -1.74 -1.79
CA ILE A 119 -18.65 -1.43 -1.91
C ILE A 119 -18.89 -0.70 -3.23
N ASN A 120 -19.86 -1.20 -3.99
CA ASN A 120 -20.37 -0.62 -5.24
C ASN A 120 -19.35 -0.53 -6.41
N LEU A 121 -18.21 -1.24 -6.37
CA LEU A 121 -17.13 -1.10 -7.37
C LEU A 121 -17.63 -1.22 -8.82
N THR A 122 -18.51 -2.18 -9.11
CA THR A 122 -18.95 -2.45 -10.50
C THR A 122 -19.79 -1.32 -11.08
N GLN A 123 -20.38 -0.47 -10.23
CA GLN A 123 -21.17 0.69 -10.65
C GLN A 123 -20.32 1.88 -11.11
N PHE A 124 -19.03 1.91 -10.76
CA PHE A 124 -18.11 3.00 -11.10
C PHE A 124 -17.25 2.72 -12.33
N LEU A 125 -17.33 1.51 -12.89
CA LEU A 125 -16.50 1.08 -14.01
C LEU A 125 -17.35 0.89 -15.27
N SER A 126 -16.89 1.49 -16.37
CA SER A 126 -17.33 1.08 -17.71
C SER A 126 -16.88 -0.35 -18.02
N ASN A 127 -17.44 -0.96 -19.06
CA ASN A 127 -17.03 -2.30 -19.50
C ASN A 127 -15.54 -2.34 -19.88
N GLU A 128 -15.00 -1.27 -20.45
CA GLU A 128 -13.59 -1.17 -20.83
C GLU A 128 -12.68 -1.10 -19.60
N GLU A 129 -13.03 -0.25 -18.62
CA GLU A 129 -12.29 -0.15 -17.36
C GLU A 129 -12.37 -1.44 -16.54
N PHE A 130 -13.52 -2.12 -16.57
CA PHE A 130 -13.68 -3.41 -15.92
C PHE A 130 -12.76 -4.48 -16.54
N ASN A 131 -12.59 -4.51 -17.87
CA ASN A 131 -11.64 -5.40 -18.52
C ASN A 131 -10.20 -5.12 -18.08
N LEU A 132 -9.79 -3.85 -18.04
CA LEU A 132 -8.46 -3.45 -17.56
C LEU A 132 -8.21 -3.89 -16.12
N LEU A 133 -9.20 -3.68 -15.25
CA LEU A 133 -9.13 -4.14 -13.86
C LEU A 133 -9.04 -5.66 -13.79
N PHE A 134 -9.88 -6.38 -14.55
CA PHE A 134 -9.91 -7.84 -14.56
C PHE A 134 -8.57 -8.44 -15.01
N ASP A 135 -7.97 -7.90 -16.08
CA ASP A 135 -6.66 -8.33 -16.56
C ASP A 135 -5.57 -8.14 -15.49
N PHE A 136 -5.59 -6.99 -14.79
CA PHE A 136 -4.68 -6.72 -13.68
C PHE A 136 -4.88 -7.72 -12.52
N ILE A 137 -6.12 -7.98 -12.12
CA ILE A 137 -6.46 -8.91 -11.03
C ILE A 137 -5.96 -10.32 -11.35
N MET A 138 -6.28 -10.81 -12.55
CA MET A 138 -5.90 -12.16 -12.99
C MET A 138 -4.39 -12.33 -13.09
N LYS A 139 -3.68 -11.32 -13.60
CA LYS A 139 -2.22 -11.35 -13.71
C LYS A 139 -1.52 -11.43 -12.35
N ASN A 140 -2.11 -10.82 -11.32
CA ASN A 140 -1.50 -10.69 -9.99
C ASN A 140 -2.13 -11.61 -8.94
N ASN A 141 -3.01 -12.54 -9.33
CA ASN A 141 -3.73 -13.45 -8.43
C ASN A 141 -4.47 -12.74 -7.29
N ILE A 142 -5.08 -11.59 -7.58
CA ILE A 142 -5.84 -10.81 -6.61
C ILE A 142 -7.25 -11.38 -6.45
N LEU A 143 -7.78 -11.39 -5.23
CA LEU A 143 -9.19 -11.65 -4.94
C LEU A 143 -9.91 -10.33 -4.67
N ILE A 144 -11.00 -10.07 -5.41
CA ILE A 144 -11.93 -9.00 -5.11
C ILE A 144 -13.25 -9.57 -4.59
N ILE A 145 -13.67 -9.09 -3.41
CA ILE A 145 -15.02 -9.27 -2.88
C ILE A 145 -15.72 -7.92 -2.98
N ASN A 146 -16.77 -7.83 -3.79
CA ASN A 146 -17.51 -6.59 -3.95
C ASN A 146 -18.97 -6.77 -3.55
N TYR A 147 -19.48 -5.83 -2.76
CA TYR A 147 -20.89 -5.71 -2.45
C TYR A 147 -21.52 -4.58 -3.27
N ASP A 148 -22.36 -4.93 -4.24
CA ASP A 148 -23.15 -3.95 -5.00
C ASP A 148 -24.57 -3.86 -4.48
N LYS A 149 -25.06 -2.64 -4.29
CA LYS A 149 -26.48 -2.39 -4.01
C LYS A 149 -27.39 -2.70 -5.20
N ILE A 150 -26.88 -2.59 -6.42
CA ILE A 150 -27.64 -2.76 -7.66
C ILE A 150 -27.06 -3.95 -8.42
N TYR A 151 -27.94 -4.81 -8.95
CA TYR A 151 -27.50 -5.88 -9.84
C TYR A 151 -26.91 -5.32 -11.13
N MET A 152 -25.63 -5.61 -11.35
CA MET A 152 -24.92 -5.26 -12.58
C MET A 152 -24.73 -6.50 -13.44
N ASN A 153 -25.41 -6.53 -14.60
CA ASN A 153 -25.26 -7.61 -15.56
C ASN A 153 -23.96 -7.42 -16.37
N ASN A 154 -22.87 -8.00 -15.88
CA ASN A 154 -21.57 -7.98 -16.53
C ASN A 154 -21.13 -9.41 -16.85
N LYS A 155 -20.94 -9.71 -18.15
CA LYS A 155 -20.60 -11.05 -18.66
C LYS A 155 -19.26 -11.59 -18.14
N ILE A 156 -18.38 -10.73 -17.66
CA ILE A 156 -17.06 -11.10 -17.15
C ILE A 156 -17.18 -11.66 -15.73
N ILE A 157 -18.17 -11.19 -14.96
CA ILE A 157 -18.39 -11.63 -13.58
C ILE A 157 -19.13 -12.96 -13.61
N LYS A 158 -18.42 -14.05 -13.35
CA LYS A 158 -18.98 -15.41 -13.35
C LYS A 158 -19.61 -15.80 -12.02
N ASN A 159 -19.07 -15.28 -10.91
CA ASN A 159 -19.50 -15.61 -9.56
C ASN A 159 -20.24 -14.41 -8.97
N GLN A 160 -21.56 -14.44 -9.02
CA GLN A 160 -22.44 -13.44 -8.41
C GLN A 160 -23.42 -14.17 -7.51
N ILE A 161 -23.60 -13.64 -6.30
CA ILE A 161 -24.62 -14.11 -5.36
C ILE A 161 -25.60 -12.96 -5.19
N LEU A 162 -26.88 -13.21 -5.46
CA LEU A 162 -27.94 -12.24 -5.18
C LEU A 162 -28.60 -12.57 -3.86
N PHE A 163 -28.83 -11.53 -3.06
CA PHE A 163 -29.67 -11.60 -1.87
C PHE A 163 -30.94 -10.80 -2.11
N ASP A 164 -32.09 -11.34 -1.71
CA ASP A 164 -33.33 -10.57 -1.62
C ASP A 164 -33.37 -9.71 -0.35
N ASN A 165 -34.47 -8.99 -0.15
CA ASN A 165 -34.68 -8.14 1.02
C ASN A 165 -34.75 -8.95 2.35
N ASP A 166 -35.00 -10.25 2.26
CA ASP A 166 -35.08 -11.17 3.40
C ASP A 166 -33.72 -11.87 3.64
N LEU A 167 -32.64 -11.41 2.98
CA LEU A 167 -31.29 -11.97 3.01
C LEU A 167 -31.21 -13.43 2.50
N CYS A 168 -32.21 -13.87 1.75
CA CYS A 168 -32.20 -15.19 1.13
C CYS A 168 -31.40 -15.13 -0.17
N ARG A 169 -30.57 -16.17 -0.39
CA ARG A 169 -29.80 -16.34 -1.63
C ARG A 169 -30.73 -16.74 -2.78
N ILE A 170 -30.75 -15.94 -3.85
CA ILE A 170 -31.60 -16.16 -5.04
C ILE A 170 -30.85 -16.92 -6.14
N LEU A 171 -29.53 -16.72 -6.25
CA LEU A 171 -28.62 -17.27 -7.26
C LEU A 171 -27.38 -17.86 -6.59
#